data_AF-A0A524HEL5-F1
#
_entry.id   AF-A0A524HEL5-F1
#
_cell.length_a   1.000
_cell.length_b   1.000
_cell.length_c   1.000
_cell.angle_alpha   90.00
_cell.angle_beta   90.00
_cell.angle_gamma   90.00
#
_symmetry.space_group_name_H-M   'P 1'
#
loop_
_entity.id
_entity.type
_entity.pdbx_description
1 polymer ?
#
loop_
_entity_poly.entity_id
_entity_poly.type
_entity_poly.pdbx_seq_one_letter_code
_entity_poly.pdbx_strand_id
1 'polypeptide(L)'
;MSTPPLPDRNGQSGLTNAFRLIAPAVMLAGVIGLFVLTRGAGLNITPAAPIESVQFDRTILTPGRIELRLRNTIPEPITVAQIAVNEAMWPFEIEP
;
A
#
# COMPACT_ATOMS: atom_id res chain seq x y z
N MET A 1 -19.66 3.53 77.01
CA MET A 1 -18.60 3.07 76.08
C MET A 1 -19.18 3.12 74.67
N SER A 2 -18.99 4.22 73.95
CA SER A 2 -19.56 4.45 72.61
C SER A 2 -18.57 3.96 71.55
N THR A 3 -18.98 2.98 70.74
CA THR A 3 -18.17 2.45 69.65
C THR A 3 -18.08 3.44 68.48
N PRO A 4 -16.90 3.63 67.86
CA PRO A 4 -16.75 4.55 66.73
C PRO A 4 -17.45 4.00 65.48
N PRO A 5 -18.05 4.86 64.64
CA PRO A 5 -18.61 4.44 63.36
C PRO A 5 -17.49 4.04 62.40
N LEU A 6 -17.73 2.96 61.64
CA LEU A 6 -16.78 2.47 60.65
C LEU A 6 -16.70 3.43 59.45
N PRO A 7 -15.50 3.65 58.87
CA PRO A 7 -15.36 4.49 57.71
C PRO A 7 -16.00 3.83 56.48
N ASP A 8 -16.92 4.55 55.86
CA ASP A 8 -17.58 4.16 54.62
C ASP A 8 -16.56 4.21 53.47
N ARG A 9 -16.18 3.04 52.93
CA ARG A 9 -15.15 2.92 51.89
C ARG A 9 -15.75 3.31 50.54
N ASN A 10 -15.62 4.59 50.25
CA ASN A 10 -15.79 5.27 48.97
C ASN A 10 -15.65 4.36 47.73
N GLY A 11 -16.79 3.91 47.19
CA GLY A 11 -16.88 3.09 45.97
C GLY A 11 -16.50 3.81 44.66
N GLN A 12 -16.13 5.10 44.71
CA GLN A 12 -15.73 5.86 43.52
C GLN A 12 -14.33 5.48 43.00
N SER A 13 -13.41 5.01 43.86
CA SER A 13 -12.01 4.76 43.44
C SER A 13 -11.84 3.54 42.54
N GLY A 14 -12.70 2.52 42.65
CA GLY A 14 -12.56 1.29 41.86
C GLY A 14 -12.89 1.51 40.39
N LEU A 15 -13.94 2.30 40.12
CA LEU A 15 -14.42 2.59 38.77
C LEU A 15 -13.46 3.52 38.01
N THR A 16 -12.90 4.53 38.68
CA THR A 16 -11.89 5.42 38.11
C THR A 16 -10.58 4.68 37.79
N ASN A 17 -10.17 3.74 38.64
CA ASN A 17 -8.96 2.95 38.40
C ASN A 17 -9.16 1.94 37.27
N ALA A 18 -10.32 1.29 37.19
CA ALA A 18 -10.67 0.40 36.09
C ALA A 18 -10.69 1.15 34.74
N PHE A 19 -11.27 2.35 34.71
CA PHE A 19 -11.24 3.20 33.52
C PHE A 19 -9.81 3.52 33.08
N ARG A 20 -8.90 3.89 33.99
CA ARG A 20 -7.49 4.18 33.64
C ARG A 20 -6.76 2.98 33.05
N LEU A 21 -7.10 1.76 33.46
CA LEU A 21 -6.50 0.53 32.93
C LEU A 21 -7.08 0.14 31.58
N ILE A 22 -8.39 0.31 31.39
CA ILE A 22 -9.11 -0.20 30.21
C ILE A 22 -9.16 0.83 29.08
N ALA A 23 -9.21 2.13 29.39
CA ALA A 23 -9.27 3.20 28.41
C ALA A 23 -8.19 3.11 27.30
N PRO A 24 -6.89 2.90 27.58
CA PRO A 24 -5.88 2.79 26.53
C PRO A 24 -6.10 1.57 25.63
N ALA A 25 -6.54 0.44 26.18
CA ALA A 25 -6.82 -0.77 25.41
C ALA A 25 -8.03 -0.59 24.47
N VAL A 26 -9.10 0.05 24.97
CA VAL A 26 -10.29 0.37 24.17
C VAL A 26 -9.95 1.36 23.06
N MET A 27 -9.15 2.39 23.36
CA MET A 27 -8.70 3.35 22.36
C MET A 27 -7.87 2.66 21.26
N LEU A 28 -6.93 1.78 21.64
CA LEU A 28 -6.12 1.03 20.68
C LEU A 28 -7.01 0.14 19.80
N ALA A 29 -7.95 -0.60 20.40
CA ALA A 29 -8.89 -1.43 19.65
C ALA A 29 -9.74 -0.60 18.68
N GLY A 30 -10.17 0.60 19.08
CA GLY A 30 -10.89 1.53 18.22
C GLY A 30 -10.07 1.99 17.01
N VAL A 31 -8.79 2.34 17.21
CA VAL A 31 -7.89 2.72 16.12
C VAL A 31 -7.64 1.55 15.18
N ILE A 32 -7.36 0.35 15.71
CA ILE A 32 -7.18 -0.86 14.88
C ILE A 32 -8.45 -1.13 14.06
N GLY A 33 -9.63 -1.06 14.70
CA GLY A 33 -10.91 -1.21 14.03
C GLY A 33 -11.09 -0.20 12.90
N LEU A 34 -10.75 1.07 13.12
CA LEU A 34 -10.80 2.11 12.09
C LEU A 34 -9.90 1.75 10.89
N PHE A 35 -8.67 1.29 11.12
CA PHE A 35 -7.77 0.86 10.05
C PHE A 35 -8.29 -0.34 9.25
N VAL A 36 -8.88 -1.33 9.93
CA VAL A 36 -9.50 -2.50 9.27
C VAL A 36 -10.71 -2.08 8.44
N LEU A 37 -11.61 -1.25 9.00
CA LEU A 37 -12.82 -0.79 8.30
C LEU A 37 -12.49 0.10 7.09
N THR A 38 -11.45 0.92 7.18
CA THR A 38 -11.04 1.85 6.11
C THR A 38 -10.06 1.24 5.11
N ARG A 39 -9.76 -0.06 5.21
CA ARG A 39 -8.75 -0.75 4.37
C ARG A 39 -7.40 -0.01 4.38
N GLY A 40 -6.93 0.34 5.58
CA GLY A 40 -5.64 0.98 5.79
C GLY A 40 -5.66 2.51 5.68
N ALA A 41 -6.82 3.17 5.72
CA ALA A 41 -6.93 4.64 5.76
C ALA A 41 -6.13 5.39 4.68
N GLY A 42 -6.06 4.83 3.46
CA GLY A 42 -5.28 5.41 2.36
C GLY A 42 -3.80 5.03 2.34
N LEU A 43 -3.33 4.16 3.25
CA LEU A 43 -1.99 3.54 3.19
C LEU A 43 -1.89 2.41 2.15
N ASN A 44 -3.01 1.97 1.57
CA ASN A 44 -2.99 1.18 0.34
C ASN A 44 -2.69 2.12 -0.85
N ILE A 45 -1.48 2.67 -0.85
CA ILE A 45 -0.91 3.34 -2.00
C ILE A 45 -0.53 2.23 -2.97
N THR A 46 -1.33 2.07 -4.03
CA THR A 46 -0.88 1.33 -5.20
C THR A 46 0.44 1.97 -5.65
N PRO A 47 1.53 1.20 -5.80
CA PRO A 47 2.78 1.74 -6.30
C PRO A 47 2.52 2.57 -7.56
N ALA A 48 3.14 3.75 -7.64
CA ALA A 48 3.03 4.61 -8.81
C ALA A 48 3.68 3.89 -10.02
N ALA A 49 2.83 3.21 -10.79
CA ALA A 49 3.13 2.33 -11.91
C ALA A 49 4.02 1.11 -11.57
N PRO A 50 3.60 -0.11 -11.92
CA PRO A 50 4.53 -1.23 -12.05
C PRO A 50 5.68 -0.82 -12.98
N ILE A 51 6.92 -0.92 -12.51
CA ILE A 51 8.10 -0.84 -13.39
C ILE A 51 8.22 -2.15 -14.17
N GLU A 52 7.33 -2.31 -15.14
CA GLU A 52 7.33 -3.42 -16.10
C GLU A 52 8.57 -3.28 -16.99
N SER A 53 9.63 -4.05 -16.67
CA SER A 53 10.84 -4.05 -17.47
C SER A 53 10.67 -5.00 -18.66
N VAL A 54 10.55 -4.44 -19.85
CA VAL A 54 10.69 -5.22 -21.09
C VAL A 54 12.17 -5.41 -21.40
N GLN A 55 12.54 -6.59 -21.90
CA GLN A 55 13.93 -6.88 -22.27
C GLN A 55 14.07 -6.92 -23.80
N PHE A 56 15.12 -6.28 -24.31
CA PHE A 56 15.50 -6.38 -25.71
C PHE A 56 16.50 -7.52 -25.89
N ASP A 57 16.10 -8.56 -26.61
CA ASP A 57 16.96 -9.71 -26.90
C ASP A 57 17.94 -9.41 -28.03
N ARG A 58 17.49 -8.66 -29.04
CA ARG A 58 18.26 -8.37 -30.24
C ARG A 58 17.89 -7.02 -30.83
N THR A 59 18.91 -6.30 -31.28
CA THR A 59 18.77 -5.07 -32.04
C THR A 59 19.54 -5.20 -33.35
N ILE A 60 18.87 -4.98 -34.48
CA ILE A 60 19.48 -4.92 -35.80
C ILE A 60 19.26 -3.53 -36.36
N LEU A 61 20.34 -2.88 -36.78
CA LEU A 61 20.32 -1.56 -37.40
C LEU A 61 20.69 -1.72 -38.87
N THR A 62 19.74 -1.37 -39.75
CA THR A 62 20.01 -1.24 -41.18
C THR A 62 19.65 0.18 -41.63
N PRO A 63 20.21 0.65 -42.75
CA PRO A 63 19.83 1.97 -43.28
C PRO A 63 18.31 2.08 -43.45
N GLY A 64 17.68 3.00 -42.72
CA GLY A 64 16.25 3.25 -42.77
C GLY A 64 15.36 2.30 -41.97
N ARG A 65 15.90 1.32 -41.23
CA ARG A 65 15.11 0.38 -40.42
C ARG A 65 15.82 -0.02 -39.13
N ILE A 66 15.06 -0.02 -38.03
CA ILE A 66 15.49 -0.53 -36.73
C ILE A 66 14.60 -1.73 -36.42
N GLU A 67 15.19 -2.91 -36.25
CA GLU A 67 14.46 -4.12 -35.84
C GLU A 67 14.84 -4.47 -34.40
N LEU A 68 13.83 -4.60 -33.54
CA LEU A 68 13.98 -4.89 -32.12
C LEU A 68 13.23 -6.18 -31.79
N ARG A 69 13.89 -7.15 -31.17
CA ARG A 69 13.23 -8.33 -30.59
C ARG A 69 12.95 -8.07 -29.12
N LEU A 70 11.67 -7.94 -28.79
CA LEU A 70 11.19 -7.70 -27.44
C LEU A 70 10.80 -9.02 -26.77
N ARG A 71 11.21 -9.21 -25.52
CA ARG A 71 10.77 -10.31 -24.68
C ARG A 71 9.96 -9.78 -23.51
N ASN A 72 8.74 -10.31 -23.39
CA ASN A 72 7.94 -10.11 -22.20
C ASN A 72 8.54 -10.90 -21.03
N THR A 73 8.83 -10.22 -19.92
CA THR A 73 9.48 -10.80 -18.73
C THR A 73 8.46 -11.27 -17.69
N ILE A 74 7.17 -11.01 -17.92
CA ILE A 74 6.06 -11.34 -17.03
C ILE A 74 5.02 -12.24 -17.72
N PRO A 75 4.22 -13.01 -16.95
CA PRO A 75 3.18 -13.89 -17.51
C PRO A 75 2.03 -13.15 -18.21
N GLU A 76 1.75 -11.91 -17.80
CA GLU A 76 0.65 -11.11 -18.31
C GLU A 76 0.97 -10.49 -19.68
N PRO A 77 -0.01 -10.36 -20.60
CA PRO A 77 0.21 -9.68 -21.87
C PRO A 77 0.62 -8.21 -21.69
N ILE A 78 1.56 -7.74 -22.50
CA ILE A 78 2.03 -6.35 -22.52
C ILE A 78 1.63 -5.65 -23.82
N THR A 79 1.39 -4.33 -23.73
CA THR A 79 1.09 -3.49 -24.90
C THR A 79 2.14 -2.40 -25.01
N VAL A 80 2.80 -2.29 -26.16
CA VAL A 80 3.72 -1.19 -26.45
C VAL A 80 2.89 0.01 -26.93
N ALA A 81 2.91 1.10 -26.16
CA ALA A 81 2.15 2.31 -26.48
C ALA A 81 2.88 3.25 -27.44
N GLN A 82 4.22 3.33 -27.33
CA GLN A 82 5.02 4.32 -28.03
C GLN A 82 6.47 3.88 -28.13
N ILE A 83 7.15 4.30 -29.21
CA ILE A 83 8.60 4.17 -29.37
C ILE A 83 9.20 5.55 -29.57
N ALA A 84 10.24 5.84 -28.77
CA ALA A 84 11.04 7.05 -28.86
C ALA A 84 12.46 6.69 -29.32
N VAL A 85 12.96 7.35 -30.35
CA VAL A 85 14.36 7.24 -30.79
C VAL A 85 14.95 8.63 -30.82
N ASN A 86 16.01 8.86 -30.05
CA ASN A 86 16.61 10.17 -29.85
C ASN A 86 15.57 11.23 -29.47
N GLU A 87 14.74 10.92 -28.48
CA GLU A 87 13.68 11.82 -27.95
C GLU A 87 12.55 12.17 -28.95
N ALA A 88 12.59 11.64 -30.16
CA ALA A 88 11.53 11.79 -31.15
C ALA A 88 10.59 10.59 -31.17
N MET A 89 9.30 10.83 -31.38
CA MET A 89 8.29 9.79 -31.57
C MET A 89 8.37 9.18 -32.97
N TRP A 90 8.40 7.85 -33.05
CA TRP A 90 8.42 7.12 -34.32
C TRP A 90 7.21 6.20 -34.45
N PRO A 91 6.64 6.07 -35.66
CA PRO A 91 5.70 5.00 -35.95
C PRO A 91 6.41 3.64 -35.86
N PHE A 92 5.67 2.61 -35.49
CA PHE A 92 6.21 1.26 -35.37
C PHE A 92 5.16 0.22 -35.78
N GLU A 93 5.65 -0.95 -36.13
CA GLU A 93 4.85 -2.14 -36.43
C GLU A 93 5.33 -3.26 -35.48
N ILE A 94 4.38 -4.07 -34.98
CA ILE A 94 4.66 -5.19 -34.08
C ILE A 94 4.05 -6.46 -34.66
N GLU A 95 4.86 -7.52 -34.68
CA GLU A 95 4.47 -8.88 -35.05
C GLU A 95 4.78 -9.83 -33.87
N PRO A 96 3.83 -10.68 -33.45
CA PRO A 96 4.02 -11.65 -32.34
C PRO A 96 5.01 -12.79 -32.64
#